data_AF-A0AB34IMB4-F1
#
_entry.id   AF-A0AB34IMB4-F1
#
_cell.length_a   1.000
_cell.length_b   1.000
_cell.length_c   1.000
_cell.angle_alpha   90.00
_cell.angle_beta   90.00
_cell.angle_gamma   90.00
#
_symmetry.space_group_name_H-M   'P 1'
#
loop_
_entity.id
_entity.type
_entity.pdbx_description
1 polymer ?
#
loop_
_entity_poly.entity_id
_entity_poly.type
_entity_poly.pdbx_seq_one_letter_code
_entity_poly.pdbx_strand_id
1 'polypeptide(L)'
;MWVLQLDLLLLAALLGHLVRSRASPLRPLSPAAGDEIVQSIGPTVRALLSIFYFAAAFWKVNHAFLDARYSCAPVFLMQQLDFLPFDLPDAAVSAIASLAPAAVLTIEFAVPAALLLGRRPGVLAVLALHLVIAICPPPNNIGCFGVATCSRLFLLVPDETSAFLAALPSRPRTAAAAVAAAAALLALTQSMHPPGSPVDLAVPYLFLLGATYALALRSPPPPRPSAAPLRLAHVAVGAVYALGLPALGGDMGTPNMFSNLRMHGGSNHLIAPTALLHRWLHAAPAADGTRGAFAGGLVRVEASTLRTLNAMYPGDLSGSFSARTRRRLQQVGHHPGFFVPMTGRTAALDPGPPFVPHASPLGEAFVPYTLRALELRRLLAEARRGGEPFSLAYSRLPGAEGDEAWRATARDGPQVRVSDDGVGGRNCTAGGRPCAEDELARLPEPAYVAQRLMFSKPYPILEGWSEHFLCSE
;
A
#
# COMPACT_ATOMS: atom_id res chain seq x y z
N MET A 1 4.90 -0.87 -8.74
CA MET A 1 4.21 -0.65 -10.05
C MET A 1 4.38 0.79 -10.54
N TRP A 2 3.89 1.81 -9.83
CA TRP A 2 4.14 3.23 -10.17
C TRP A 2 5.61 3.56 -10.49
N VAL A 3 6.52 3.23 -9.57
CA VAL A 3 7.97 3.43 -9.75
C VAL A 3 8.48 2.77 -11.04
N LEU A 4 8.00 1.56 -11.36
CA LEU A 4 8.35 0.87 -12.59
C LEU A 4 7.83 1.61 -13.83
N GLN A 5 6.65 2.25 -13.78
CA GLN A 5 6.16 3.05 -14.91
C GLN A 5 7.06 4.26 -15.18
N LEU A 6 7.54 4.93 -14.11
CA LEU A 6 8.51 6.01 -14.25
C LEU A 6 9.83 5.51 -14.84
N ASP A 7 10.33 4.38 -14.33
CA ASP A 7 11.60 3.81 -14.77
C ASP A 7 11.51 3.32 -16.23
N LEU A 8 10.36 2.76 -16.64
CA LEU A 8 10.08 2.38 -18.03
C LEU A 8 9.97 3.61 -18.95
N LEU A 9 9.37 4.71 -18.49
CA LEU A 9 9.32 5.96 -19.25
C LEU A 9 10.73 6.53 -19.47
N LEU A 10 11.56 6.52 -18.42
CA LEU A 10 12.96 6.94 -18.50
C LEU A 10 13.75 6.04 -19.47
N LEU A 11 13.57 4.72 -19.38
CA LEU A 11 14.19 3.76 -20.29
C LEU A 11 13.75 3.98 -21.74
N ALA A 12 12.46 4.18 -21.99
CA ALA A 12 11.93 4.45 -23.33
C ALA A 12 12.49 5.76 -23.92
N ALA A 13 12.64 6.80 -23.09
CA ALA A 13 13.26 8.05 -23.52
C ALA A 13 14.76 7.90 -23.83
N LEU A 14 15.48 7.12 -23.00
CA LEU A 14 16.87 6.77 -23.24
C LEU A 14 17.04 6.00 -24.56
N LEU A 15 16.26 4.93 -24.77
CA LEU A 15 16.29 4.15 -26.01
C LEU A 15 15.95 5.01 -27.23
N GLY A 16 14.94 5.86 -27.12
CA GLY A 16 14.58 6.81 -28.18
C GLY A 16 15.68 7.82 -28.50
N HIS A 17 16.47 8.25 -27.51
CA HIS A 17 17.65 9.08 -27.74
C HIS A 17 18.76 8.28 -28.45
N LEU A 18 19.12 7.10 -27.95
CA LEU A 18 20.16 6.25 -28.55
C LEU A 18 19.88 5.91 -30.01
N VAL A 19 18.62 5.59 -30.34
CA VAL A 19 18.20 5.31 -31.73
C VAL A 19 18.36 6.55 -32.61
N ARG A 20 17.93 7.73 -32.14
CA ARG A 20 18.04 8.99 -32.91
C ARG A 20 19.48 9.44 -33.11
N SER A 21 20.32 9.33 -32.08
CA SER A 21 21.71 9.76 -32.13
C SER A 21 22.65 8.71 -32.72
N ARG A 22 22.15 7.50 -33.02
CA ARG A 22 22.96 6.32 -33.40
C ARG A 22 24.10 6.06 -32.41
N ALA A 23 23.90 6.44 -31.16
CA ALA A 23 24.90 6.25 -30.11
C ALA A 23 24.91 4.79 -29.64
N SER A 24 26.10 4.29 -29.33
CA SER A 24 26.25 2.96 -28.72
C SER A 24 25.70 2.96 -27.29
N PRO A 25 24.91 1.95 -26.88
CA PRO A 25 24.45 1.81 -25.50
C PRO A 25 25.59 1.59 -24.50
N LEU A 26 26.77 1.19 -24.98
CA LEU A 26 27.96 0.96 -24.14
C LEU A 26 28.78 2.24 -23.89
N ARG A 27 28.47 3.34 -24.58
CA ARG A 27 29.18 4.61 -24.39
C ARG A 27 28.47 5.44 -23.32
N PRO A 28 29.19 6.02 -22.35
CA PRO A 28 28.62 6.97 -21.42
C PRO A 28 27.93 8.12 -22.17
N LEU A 29 26.74 8.51 -21.72
CA LEU A 29 26.04 9.68 -22.25
C LEU A 29 26.85 10.94 -21.96
N SER A 30 26.87 11.87 -22.92
CA SER A 30 27.35 13.22 -22.62
C SER A 30 26.39 13.91 -21.66
N PRO A 31 26.85 14.88 -20.84
CA PRO A 31 25.97 15.67 -19.98
C PRO A 31 24.78 16.28 -20.73
N ALA A 32 25.03 16.87 -21.91
CA ALA A 32 23.99 17.45 -22.76
C ALA A 32 22.93 16.45 -23.23
N ALA A 33 23.33 15.20 -23.54
CA ALA A 33 22.39 14.14 -23.90
C ALA A 33 21.55 13.72 -22.69
N GLY A 34 22.15 13.67 -21.49
CA GLY A 34 21.43 13.44 -20.24
C GLY A 34 20.37 14.52 -19.99
N ASP A 35 20.76 15.79 -20.14
CA ASP A 35 19.86 16.94 -19.96
C ASP A 35 18.70 16.91 -20.96
N GLU A 36 18.96 16.62 -22.24
CA GLU A 36 17.92 16.46 -23.27
C GLU A 36 16.91 15.37 -22.87
N ILE A 37 17.39 14.20 -22.44
CA ILE A 37 16.53 13.08 -22.03
C ILE A 37 15.64 13.49 -20.86
N VAL A 38 16.22 14.03 -19.79
CA VAL A 38 15.47 14.43 -18.57
C VAL A 38 14.45 15.51 -18.89
N GLN A 39 14.84 16.54 -19.65
CA GLN A 39 13.94 17.61 -20.06
C GLN A 39 12.78 17.09 -20.92
N SER A 40 13.03 16.08 -21.77
CA SER A 40 12.00 15.49 -22.65
C SER A 40 10.91 14.71 -21.90
N ILE A 41 11.18 14.24 -20.68
CA ILE A 41 10.22 13.46 -19.88
C ILE A 41 9.65 14.21 -18.68
N GLY A 42 10.30 15.28 -18.23
CA GLY A 42 9.91 16.04 -17.03
C GLY A 42 8.41 16.40 -16.97
N PRO A 43 7.78 16.94 -18.02
CA PRO A 43 6.33 17.22 -18.02
C PRO A 43 5.47 15.97 -17.80
N THR A 44 5.86 14.84 -18.40
CA THR A 44 5.15 13.56 -18.26
C THR A 44 5.30 12.98 -16.87
N VAL A 45 6.52 12.99 -16.30
CA VAL A 45 6.79 12.56 -14.93
C VAL A 45 5.96 13.37 -13.93
N ARG A 46 5.91 14.70 -14.11
CA ARG A 46 5.10 15.59 -13.27
C ARG A 46 3.60 15.28 -13.34
N ALA A 47 3.08 15.08 -14.54
CA ALA A 47 1.67 14.72 -14.73
C ALA A 47 1.34 13.38 -14.07
N LEU A 48 2.21 12.39 -14.25
CA LEU A 48 2.04 11.08 -13.64
C LEU A 48 2.10 11.11 -12.10
N LEU A 49 3.06 11.84 -11.52
CA LEU A 49 3.11 12.08 -10.07
C LEU A 49 1.81 12.75 -9.58
N SER A 50 1.33 13.76 -10.31
CA SER A 50 0.09 14.46 -9.96
C SER A 50 -1.11 13.53 -9.98
N ILE A 51 -1.23 12.68 -11.01
CA ILE A 51 -2.30 11.66 -11.09
C ILE A 51 -2.20 10.66 -9.94
N PHE A 52 -1.00 10.20 -9.61
CA PHE A 52 -0.80 9.23 -8.54
C PHE A 52 -1.22 9.78 -7.17
N TYR A 53 -0.77 10.98 -6.79
CA TYR A 53 -1.18 11.60 -5.53
C TYR A 53 -2.64 12.01 -5.52
N PHE A 54 -3.16 12.50 -6.64
CA PHE A 54 -4.59 12.76 -6.77
C PHE A 54 -5.39 11.48 -6.52
N ALA A 55 -4.99 10.35 -7.11
CA ALA A 55 -5.67 9.08 -6.90
C ALA A 55 -5.57 8.60 -5.45
N ALA A 56 -4.41 8.79 -4.79
CA ALA A 56 -4.21 8.45 -3.38
C ALA A 56 -5.20 9.19 -2.45
N ALA A 57 -5.45 10.47 -2.73
CA ALA A 57 -6.44 11.28 -2.03
C ALA A 57 -7.87 10.90 -2.45
N PHE A 58 -8.11 10.72 -3.75
CA PHE A 58 -9.41 10.38 -4.32
C PHE A 58 -9.98 9.12 -3.69
N TRP A 59 -9.19 8.03 -3.63
CA TRP A 59 -9.67 6.77 -3.08
C TRP A 59 -9.97 6.80 -1.57
N LYS A 60 -9.45 7.80 -0.85
CA LYS A 60 -9.79 8.09 0.56
C LYS A 60 -11.12 8.84 0.71
N VAL A 61 -11.76 9.27 -0.37
CA VAL A 61 -13.09 9.90 -0.35
C VAL A 61 -14.19 8.82 -0.28
N ASN A 62 -14.24 8.13 0.85
CA ASN A 62 -15.15 7.02 1.11
C ASN A 62 -15.68 7.06 2.56
N HIS A 63 -16.82 6.38 2.80
CA HIS A 63 -17.47 6.39 4.11
C HIS A 63 -16.58 5.84 5.23
N ALA A 64 -15.71 4.88 4.92
CA ALA A 64 -14.86 4.25 5.92
C ALA A 64 -13.71 5.17 6.38
N PHE A 65 -13.06 5.84 5.43
CA PHE A 65 -11.95 6.74 5.72
C PHE A 65 -12.39 8.03 6.39
N LEU A 66 -13.58 8.55 6.07
CA LEU A 66 -14.08 9.82 6.60
C LEU A 66 -14.58 9.75 8.04
N ASP A 67 -14.76 8.56 8.60
CA ASP A 67 -15.15 8.37 10.00
C ASP A 67 -13.92 8.05 10.86
N ALA A 68 -13.61 8.95 11.79
CA ALA A 68 -12.45 8.85 12.64
C ALA A 68 -12.46 7.64 13.59
N ARG A 69 -13.55 6.87 13.70
CA ARG A 69 -13.60 5.70 14.58
C ARG A 69 -12.91 4.47 13.99
N TYR A 70 -12.73 4.42 12.67
CA TYR A 70 -12.12 3.28 12.00
C TYR A 70 -11.23 3.66 10.80
N SER A 71 -11.14 4.95 10.47
CA SER A 71 -10.20 5.49 9.48
C SER A 71 -8.74 5.17 9.83
N CYS A 72 -7.89 5.02 8.82
CA CYS A 72 -6.45 4.97 9.07
C CYS A 72 -5.86 6.33 9.52
N ALA A 73 -6.49 7.46 9.20
CA ALA A 73 -5.89 8.77 9.48
C ALA A 73 -5.59 9.04 10.97
N PRO A 74 -6.51 8.76 11.93
CA PRO A 74 -6.21 8.92 13.35
C PRO A 74 -5.08 7.99 13.81
N VAL A 75 -4.97 6.77 13.30
CA VAL A 75 -3.87 5.85 13.62
C VAL A 75 -2.52 6.52 13.37
N PHE A 76 -2.32 7.04 12.16
CA PHE A 76 -1.07 7.71 11.78
C PHE A 76 -0.82 8.95 12.63
N LEU A 77 -1.81 9.83 12.81
CA LEU A 77 -1.60 11.04 13.61
C LEU A 77 -1.32 10.72 15.08
N MET A 78 -1.99 9.74 15.69
CA MET A 78 -1.76 9.36 17.08
C MET A 78 -0.37 8.78 17.31
N GLN A 79 0.15 8.02 16.34
CA GLN A 79 1.54 7.56 16.37
C GLN A 79 2.52 8.74 16.31
N GLN A 80 2.27 9.75 15.47
CA GLN A 80 3.16 10.93 15.42
C GLN A 80 3.20 11.69 16.75
N LEU A 81 2.12 11.67 17.53
CA LEU A 81 2.09 12.28 18.86
C LEU A 81 2.95 11.52 19.88
N ASP A 82 3.47 10.33 19.56
CA ASP A 82 4.42 9.62 20.44
C ASP A 82 5.78 10.30 20.52
N PHE A 83 6.13 11.17 19.55
CA PHE A 83 7.33 12.01 19.63
C PHE A 83 7.23 13.12 20.66
N LEU A 84 6.03 13.43 21.18
CA LEU A 84 5.88 14.43 22.22
C LEU A 84 6.36 13.88 23.57
N PRO A 85 7.23 14.61 24.30
CA PRO A 85 7.71 14.18 25.61
C PRO A 85 6.64 14.34 26.72
N PHE A 86 5.46 14.85 26.38
CA PHE A 86 4.34 15.08 27.28
C PHE A 86 3.04 14.53 26.68
N ASP A 87 2.07 14.24 27.55
CA ASP A 87 0.72 13.86 27.14
C ASP A 87 -0.11 15.11 26.83
N LEU A 88 -0.97 15.00 25.82
CA LEU A 88 -1.93 16.06 25.47
C LEU A 88 -3.21 15.90 26.29
N PRO A 89 -3.94 16.99 26.59
CA PRO A 89 -5.27 16.89 27.18
C PRO A 89 -6.22 16.07 26.29
N ASP A 90 -7.13 15.31 26.90
CA ASP A 90 -8.07 14.44 26.18
C ASP A 90 -8.87 15.18 25.09
N ALA A 91 -9.26 16.43 25.38
CA ALA A 91 -9.97 17.28 24.41
C ALA A 91 -9.12 17.56 23.15
N ALA A 92 -7.80 17.75 23.30
CA ALA A 92 -6.90 17.94 22.17
C ALA A 92 -6.71 16.65 21.38
N VAL A 93 -6.54 15.51 22.05
CA VAL A 93 -6.44 14.19 21.40
C VAL A 93 -7.71 13.89 20.59
N SER A 94 -8.88 14.12 21.18
CA SER A 94 -10.18 13.96 20.51
C SER A 94 -10.31 14.87 19.28
N ALA A 95 -9.98 16.15 19.40
CA ALA A 95 -10.03 17.09 18.27
C ALA A 95 -9.08 16.67 17.13
N ILE A 96 -7.85 16.25 17.46
CA ILE A 96 -6.88 15.77 16.47
C ILE A 96 -7.42 14.52 15.76
N ALA A 97 -7.96 13.55 16.51
CA ALA A 97 -8.52 12.33 15.92
C ALA A 97 -9.69 12.65 14.97
N SER A 98 -10.66 13.45 15.42
CA SER A 98 -11.83 13.80 14.61
C SER A 98 -11.49 14.58 13.35
N LEU A 99 -10.45 15.43 13.38
CA LEU A 99 -9.99 16.20 12.23
C LEU A 99 -9.02 15.44 11.32
N ALA A 100 -8.49 14.29 11.77
CA ALA A 100 -7.44 13.56 11.06
C ALA A 100 -7.84 13.19 9.61
N PRO A 101 -9.03 12.63 9.32
CA PRO A 101 -9.40 12.30 7.95
C PRO A 101 -9.39 13.50 7.00
N ALA A 102 -9.97 14.63 7.45
CA ALA A 102 -10.02 15.86 6.67
C ALA A 102 -8.64 16.47 6.46
N ALA A 103 -7.78 16.45 7.49
CA ALA A 103 -6.40 16.93 7.40
C ALA A 103 -5.58 16.11 6.39
N VAL A 104 -5.67 14.78 6.45
CA VAL A 104 -4.97 13.88 5.51
C VAL A 104 -5.45 14.12 4.08
N LEU A 105 -6.75 14.18 3.83
CA LEU A 105 -7.29 14.48 2.50
C LEU A 105 -6.81 15.84 1.98
N THR A 106 -6.81 16.86 2.82
CA THR A 106 -6.35 18.20 2.46
C THR A 106 -4.88 18.18 2.04
N ILE A 107 -4.02 17.53 2.82
CA ILE A 107 -2.60 17.41 2.53
C ILE A 107 -2.38 16.62 1.23
N GLU A 108 -3.05 15.48 1.08
CA GLU A 108 -2.88 14.63 -0.10
C GLU A 108 -3.42 15.27 -1.39
N PHE A 109 -4.48 16.08 -1.33
CA PHE A 109 -4.94 16.89 -2.48
C PHE A 109 -4.06 18.13 -2.74
N ALA A 110 -3.39 18.66 -1.71
CA ALA A 110 -2.47 19.78 -1.88
C ALA A 110 -1.21 19.39 -2.67
N VAL A 111 -0.73 18.15 -2.55
CA VAL A 111 0.44 17.66 -3.30
C VAL A 111 0.27 17.73 -4.82
N PRO A 112 -0.76 17.14 -5.45
CA PRO A 112 -0.97 17.24 -6.89
C PRO A 112 -1.26 18.68 -7.32
N ALA A 113 -2.00 19.46 -6.52
CA ALA A 113 -2.19 20.88 -6.79
C ALA A 113 -0.85 21.64 -6.84
N ALA A 114 0.05 21.40 -5.87
CA ALA A 114 1.37 21.99 -5.83
C ALA A 114 2.23 21.57 -7.03
N LEU A 115 2.18 20.30 -7.45
CA LEU A 115 2.87 19.80 -8.65
C LEU A 115 2.37 20.48 -9.94
N LEU A 116 1.06 20.75 -10.03
CA LEU A 116 0.46 21.47 -11.15
C LEU A 116 0.87 22.94 -11.17
N LEU A 117 0.83 23.61 -10.02
CA LEU A 117 1.24 25.02 -9.85
C LEU A 117 2.72 25.24 -10.21
N GLY A 118 3.60 24.31 -9.84
CA GLY A 118 5.00 24.43 -10.17
C GLY A 118 5.87 23.29 -9.67
N ARG A 119 7.06 23.15 -10.26
CA ARG A 119 7.99 22.07 -9.87
C ARG A 119 8.50 22.25 -8.44
N ARG A 120 8.83 23.48 -8.03
CA ARG A 120 9.35 23.77 -6.68
C ARG A 120 8.33 23.50 -5.57
N PRO A 121 7.13 24.09 -5.58
CA PRO A 121 6.13 23.80 -4.56
C PRO A 121 5.75 22.32 -4.57
N GLY A 122 5.62 21.69 -5.73
CA GLY A 122 5.37 20.25 -5.84
C GLY A 122 6.45 19.38 -5.22
N VAL A 123 7.73 19.62 -5.53
CA VAL A 123 8.86 18.88 -4.94
C VAL A 123 8.89 19.04 -3.42
N LEU A 124 8.73 20.26 -2.90
CA LEU A 124 8.70 20.51 -1.46
C LEU A 124 7.50 19.82 -0.79
N ALA A 125 6.32 19.85 -1.40
CA ALA A 125 5.12 19.19 -0.87
C ALA A 125 5.29 17.66 -0.82
N VAL A 126 5.84 17.06 -1.89
CA VAL A 126 6.13 15.62 -1.92
C VAL A 126 7.16 15.24 -0.85
N LEU A 127 8.24 16.00 -0.72
CA LEU A 127 9.28 15.74 0.29
C LEU A 127 8.74 15.85 1.71
N ALA A 128 7.94 16.89 1.99
CA ALA A 128 7.34 17.08 3.30
C ALA A 128 6.40 15.91 3.66
N LEU A 129 5.53 15.50 2.73
CA LEU A 129 4.63 14.35 2.93
C LEU A 129 5.42 13.06 3.22
N HIS A 130 6.42 12.74 2.41
CA HIS A 130 7.20 11.51 2.59
C HIS A 130 8.10 11.53 3.82
N LEU A 131 8.61 12.69 4.23
CA LEU A 131 9.35 12.79 5.48
C LEU A 131 8.44 12.51 6.67
N VAL A 132 7.22 13.06 6.68
CA VAL A 132 6.23 12.78 7.73
C VAL A 132 5.87 11.30 7.77
N ILE A 133 5.60 10.67 6.62
CA ILE A 133 5.32 9.23 6.55
C ILE A 133 6.51 8.41 7.06
N ALA A 134 7.73 8.75 6.68
CA ALA A 134 8.92 7.99 7.05
C ALA A 134 9.23 8.06 8.54
N ILE A 135 8.99 9.20 9.19
CA ILE A 135 9.20 9.31 10.64
C ILE A 135 8.05 8.71 11.45
N CYS A 136 6.92 8.33 10.84
CA CYS A 136 5.81 7.73 11.58
C CYS A 136 6.30 6.48 12.32
N PRO A 137 6.02 6.29 13.62
CA PRO A 137 6.43 5.08 14.32
C PRO A 137 5.93 3.78 13.64
N PRO A 138 6.64 2.65 13.83
CA PRO A 138 6.19 1.36 13.35
C PRO A 138 4.76 1.01 13.77
N PRO A 139 4.04 0.23 12.96
CA PRO A 139 4.45 -0.39 11.68
C PRO A 139 4.29 0.54 10.45
N ASN A 140 3.97 1.82 10.65
CA ASN A 140 3.54 2.73 9.59
C ASN A 140 4.68 3.59 9.00
N ASN A 141 5.93 3.31 9.36
CA ASN A 141 7.13 3.91 8.77
C ASN A 141 7.40 3.34 7.36
N ILE A 142 6.73 3.86 6.33
CA ILE A 142 6.92 3.38 4.94
C ILE A 142 7.99 4.22 4.22
N GLY A 143 9.15 4.38 4.88
CA GLY A 143 10.22 5.22 4.36
C GLY A 143 10.78 4.73 3.02
N CYS A 144 10.82 3.42 2.78
CA CYS A 144 11.38 2.85 1.55
C CYS A 144 10.62 3.30 0.28
N PHE A 145 9.28 3.38 0.36
CA PHE A 145 8.45 3.93 -0.71
C PHE A 145 8.74 5.41 -0.93
N GLY A 146 8.94 6.15 0.16
CA GLY A 146 9.34 7.54 0.11
C GLY A 146 10.70 7.73 -0.54
N VAL A 147 11.72 6.96 -0.19
CA VAL A 147 13.07 7.01 -0.82
C VAL A 147 12.95 6.80 -2.32
N ALA A 148 12.22 5.74 -2.73
CA ALA A 148 12.01 5.44 -4.14
C ALA A 148 11.30 6.60 -4.86
N THR A 149 10.27 7.20 -4.25
CA THR A 149 9.55 8.31 -4.85
C THR A 149 10.39 9.59 -4.91
N CYS A 150 11.06 9.93 -3.81
CA CYS A 150 11.81 11.17 -3.66
C CYS A 150 13.07 11.20 -4.51
N SER A 151 13.74 10.06 -4.74
CA SER A 151 14.91 10.02 -5.65
C SER A 151 14.56 10.42 -7.09
N ARG A 152 13.31 10.21 -7.50
CA ARG A 152 12.80 10.55 -8.84
C ARG A 152 12.35 12.01 -8.97
N LEU A 153 12.33 12.77 -7.87
CA LEU A 153 12.11 14.23 -7.91
C LEU A 153 13.27 14.95 -8.62
N PHE A 154 14.43 14.31 -8.76
CA PHE A 154 15.51 14.78 -9.63
C PHE A 154 15.01 15.10 -11.04
N LEU A 155 14.09 14.29 -11.58
CA LEU A 155 13.54 14.49 -12.93
C LEU A 155 12.71 15.79 -13.06
N LEU A 156 12.33 16.42 -11.94
CA LEU A 156 11.62 17.69 -11.92
C LEU A 156 12.56 18.89 -11.78
N VAL A 157 13.67 18.73 -11.07
CA VAL A 157 14.63 19.80 -10.73
C VAL A 157 16.09 19.36 -10.97
N PRO A 158 16.43 18.87 -12.17
CA PRO A 158 17.72 18.23 -12.42
C PRO A 158 18.88 19.24 -12.33
N ASP A 159 18.72 20.40 -12.97
CA ASP A 159 19.76 21.42 -13.08
C ASP A 159 20.12 21.98 -11.69
N GLU A 160 19.10 22.33 -10.90
CA GLU A 160 19.30 22.82 -9.53
C GLU A 160 20.01 21.78 -8.66
N THR A 161 19.61 20.51 -8.79
CA THR A 161 20.16 19.40 -8.00
C THR A 161 21.61 19.13 -8.40
N SER A 162 21.89 19.02 -9.70
CA SER A 162 23.23 18.79 -10.24
C SER A 162 24.19 19.93 -9.88
N ALA A 163 23.75 21.19 -10.01
CA ALA A 163 24.55 22.34 -9.62
C ALA A 163 24.87 22.35 -8.12
N PHE A 164 23.91 22.00 -7.27
CA PHE A 164 24.13 21.87 -5.84
C PHE A 164 25.13 20.75 -5.50
N LEU A 165 24.97 19.57 -6.11
CA LEU A 165 25.85 18.42 -5.88
C LEU A 165 27.29 18.71 -6.35
N ALA A 166 27.46 19.36 -7.50
CA ALA A 166 28.77 19.78 -7.99
C ALA A 166 29.46 20.80 -7.07
N ALA A 167 28.68 21.66 -6.40
CA ALA A 167 29.20 22.61 -5.42
C ALA A 167 29.41 22.01 -4.03
N LEU A 168 28.89 20.82 -3.73
CA LEU A 168 28.91 20.23 -2.39
C LEU A 168 30.33 20.03 -1.81
N PRO A 169 31.37 19.62 -2.57
CA PRO A 169 32.74 19.53 -2.05
C PRO A 169 33.29 20.86 -1.52
N SER A 170 32.81 22.00 -2.05
CA SER A 170 33.17 23.33 -1.56
C SER A 170 32.38 23.77 -0.31
N ARG A 171 31.45 22.94 0.17
CA ARG A 171 30.53 23.23 1.29
C ARG A 171 30.56 22.13 2.38
N PRO A 172 31.74 21.77 2.92
CA PRO A 172 31.87 20.64 3.84
C PRO A 172 31.04 20.81 5.11
N ARG A 173 30.86 22.04 5.62
CA ARG A 173 30.01 22.32 6.79
C ARG A 173 28.54 21.99 6.53
N THR A 174 28.05 22.26 5.32
CA THR A 174 26.66 21.95 4.93
C THR A 174 26.45 20.44 4.83
N ALA A 175 27.39 19.73 4.20
CA ALA A 175 27.36 18.28 4.12
C ALA A 175 27.41 17.65 5.52
N ALA A 176 28.34 18.09 6.38
CA ALA A 176 28.47 17.62 7.75
C ALA A 176 27.20 17.88 8.58
N ALA A 177 26.59 19.07 8.47
CA ALA A 177 25.36 19.38 9.16
C ALA A 177 24.18 18.51 8.70
N ALA A 178 24.05 18.26 7.39
CA ALA A 178 23.00 17.40 6.84
C ALA A 178 23.17 15.94 7.32
N VAL A 179 24.40 15.43 7.33
CA VAL A 179 24.71 14.08 7.84
C VAL A 179 24.45 13.99 9.34
N ALA A 180 24.88 14.99 10.13
CA ALA A 180 24.63 15.02 11.58
C ALA A 180 23.13 15.04 11.89
N ALA A 181 22.33 15.84 11.15
CA ALA A 181 20.88 15.86 11.32
C ALA A 181 20.21 14.55 10.88
N ALA A 182 20.68 13.92 9.79
CA ALA A 182 20.22 12.59 9.39
C ALA A 182 20.51 11.53 10.47
N ALA A 183 21.70 11.56 11.06
CA ALA A 183 22.08 10.67 12.16
C ALA A 183 21.25 10.91 13.43
N ALA A 184 20.97 12.18 13.77
CA ALA A 184 20.10 12.53 14.89
C ALA A 184 18.66 12.04 14.68
N LEU A 185 18.12 12.18 13.47
CA LEU A 185 16.80 11.65 13.12
C LEU A 185 16.76 10.13 13.18
N LEU A 186 17.80 9.45 12.68
CA LEU A 186 17.92 8.00 12.79
C LEU A 186 17.93 7.56 14.25
N ALA A 187 18.70 8.23 15.10
CA ALA A 187 18.74 7.93 16.54
C ALA A 187 17.36 8.13 17.19
N LEU A 188 16.66 9.23 16.85
CA LEU A 188 15.33 9.53 17.35
C LEU A 188 14.32 8.45 16.91
N THR A 189 14.26 8.11 15.62
CA THR A 189 13.31 7.10 15.13
C THR A 189 13.66 5.73 15.72
N GLN A 190 14.93 5.32 15.73
CA GLN A 190 15.34 4.04 16.31
C GLN A 190 14.98 3.89 17.79
N SER A 191 14.99 5.00 18.55
CA SER A 191 14.57 4.98 19.96
C SER A 191 13.09 4.62 20.17
N MET A 192 12.27 4.75 19.13
CA MET A 192 10.85 4.40 19.13
C MET A 192 10.60 2.94 18.70
N HIS A 193 11.61 2.27 18.15
CA HIS A 193 11.48 0.87 17.74
C HIS A 193 11.68 -0.06 18.94
N PRO A 194 11.00 -1.22 18.97
CA PRO A 194 11.31 -2.29 19.92
C PRO A 194 12.80 -2.67 19.86
N PRO A 195 13.43 -3.01 21.01
CA PRO A 195 14.81 -3.50 21.03
C PRO A 195 15.02 -4.67 20.06
N GLY A 196 16.08 -4.60 19.25
CA GLY A 196 16.41 -5.62 18.24
C GLY A 196 15.74 -5.42 16.88
N SER A 197 14.88 -4.41 16.72
CA SER A 197 14.34 -4.05 15.40
C SER A 197 15.46 -3.63 14.43
N PRO A 198 15.37 -4.00 13.14
CA PRO A 198 16.33 -3.55 12.14
C PRO A 198 16.32 -2.02 12.05
N VAL A 199 17.51 -1.46 11.75
CA VAL A 199 17.67 -0.01 11.58
C VAL A 199 16.97 0.43 10.30
N ASP A 200 15.97 1.32 10.43
CA ASP A 200 15.30 1.90 9.27
C ASP A 200 16.16 3.00 8.64
N LEU A 201 17.00 2.61 7.69
CA LEU A 201 17.85 3.54 6.94
C LEU A 201 17.05 4.46 6.01
N ALA A 202 15.76 4.21 5.76
CA ALA A 202 15.00 5.03 4.83
C ALA A 202 14.79 6.46 5.35
N VAL A 203 14.67 6.64 6.66
CA VAL A 203 14.54 7.96 7.30
C VAL A 203 15.75 8.88 7.03
N PRO A 204 17.00 8.50 7.36
CA PRO A 204 18.16 9.34 7.07
C PRO A 204 18.36 9.55 5.57
N TYR A 205 18.09 8.55 4.71
CA TYR A 205 18.15 8.75 3.26
C TYR A 205 17.14 9.78 2.78
N LEU A 206 15.89 9.73 3.25
CA LEU A 206 14.87 10.71 2.90
C LEU A 206 15.21 12.10 3.38
N PHE A 207 15.75 12.22 4.60
CA PHE A 207 16.21 13.51 5.10
C PHE A 207 17.33 14.10 4.25
N LEU A 208 18.33 13.29 3.86
CA LEU A 208 19.42 13.73 3.00
C LEU A 208 18.92 14.14 1.60
N LEU A 209 17.99 13.39 1.02
CA LEU A 209 17.32 13.77 -0.22
C LEU A 209 16.56 15.09 -0.05
N GLY A 210 15.78 15.23 1.02
CA GLY A 210 15.03 16.44 1.35
C GLY A 210 15.93 17.67 1.50
N ALA A 211 17.02 17.55 2.26
CA ALA A 211 18.01 18.61 2.42
C ALA A 211 18.66 18.99 1.09
N THR A 212 19.03 17.99 0.27
CA THR A 212 19.61 18.20 -1.05
C THR A 212 18.67 19.01 -1.95
N TYR A 213 17.42 18.59 -2.08
CA TYR A 213 16.43 19.29 -2.91
C TYR A 213 16.08 20.67 -2.35
N ALA A 214 15.87 20.80 -1.03
CA ALA A 214 15.54 22.08 -0.41
C ALA A 214 16.65 23.11 -0.61
N LEU A 215 17.92 22.69 -0.55
CA LEU A 215 19.08 23.55 -0.79
C LEU A 215 19.28 23.86 -2.28
N ALA A 216 19.11 22.86 -3.16
CA ALA A 216 19.16 23.03 -4.61
C ALA A 216 18.13 24.08 -5.09
N LEU A 217 16.91 24.01 -4.55
CA LEU A 217 15.81 24.91 -4.90
C LEU A 217 16.01 26.37 -4.49
N ARG A 218 17.02 26.70 -3.68
CA ARG A 218 17.36 28.09 -3.33
C ARG A 218 18.05 28.83 -4.48
N SER A 219 18.69 28.10 -5.39
CA SER A 219 19.28 28.70 -6.59
C SER A 219 18.16 29.23 -7.52
N PRO A 220 18.39 30.33 -8.26
CA PRO A 220 17.44 30.77 -9.27
C PRO A 220 17.24 29.65 -10.32
N PRO A 221 16.01 29.45 -10.82
CA PRO A 221 15.76 28.41 -11.82
C PRO A 221 16.51 28.80 -13.09
N PRO A 222 17.23 27.87 -13.74
CA PRO A 222 17.87 28.18 -15.01
C PRO A 222 16.82 28.53 -16.07
N PRO A 223 17.16 29.37 -17.05
CA PRO A 223 16.29 29.67 -18.18
C PRO A 223 15.94 28.37 -18.90
N ARG A 224 14.64 28.12 -19.09
CA ARG A 224 14.17 26.86 -19.65
C ARG A 224 14.10 26.90 -21.17
N PRO A 225 14.49 25.82 -21.86
CA PRO A 225 14.07 25.59 -23.23
C PRO A 225 12.55 25.39 -23.29
N SER A 226 11.98 25.52 -24.50
CA SER A 226 10.56 25.28 -24.77
C SER A 226 10.07 23.97 -24.14
N ALA A 227 8.90 23.99 -23.51
CA ALA A 227 8.36 22.81 -22.84
C ALA A 227 8.24 21.62 -23.81
N ALA A 228 8.87 20.50 -23.46
CA ALA A 228 8.69 19.26 -24.19
C ALA A 228 7.21 18.86 -24.23
N PRO A 229 6.72 18.25 -25.32
CA PRO A 229 5.33 17.81 -25.41
C PRO A 229 5.03 16.73 -24.37
N LEU A 230 3.80 16.74 -23.88
CA LEU A 230 3.31 15.72 -22.96
C LEU A 230 3.15 14.39 -23.70
N ARG A 231 3.70 13.30 -23.15
CA ARG A 231 3.53 11.95 -23.72
C ARG A 231 2.19 11.37 -23.27
N LEU A 232 1.10 11.81 -23.90
CA LEU A 232 -0.28 11.49 -23.52
C LEU A 232 -0.55 10.00 -23.29
N ALA A 233 0.01 9.12 -24.12
CA ALA A 233 -0.14 7.67 -23.95
C ALA A 233 0.38 7.18 -22.57
N HIS A 234 1.51 7.69 -22.09
CA HIS A 234 2.05 7.31 -20.79
C HIS A 234 1.18 7.84 -19.65
N VAL A 235 0.71 9.09 -19.79
CA VAL A 235 -0.22 9.71 -18.83
C VAL A 235 -1.52 8.91 -18.74
N ALA A 236 -2.07 8.47 -19.88
CA ALA A 236 -3.27 7.64 -19.93
C ALA A 236 -3.04 6.28 -19.25
N VAL A 237 -1.91 5.61 -19.50
CA VAL A 237 -1.54 4.36 -18.80
C VAL A 237 -1.45 4.58 -17.29
N GLY A 238 -0.82 5.68 -16.86
CA GLY A 238 -0.74 6.06 -15.45
C GLY A 238 -2.12 6.29 -14.82
N ALA A 239 -3.03 6.97 -15.53
CA ALA A 239 -4.40 7.20 -15.08
C ALA A 239 -5.21 5.89 -14.99
N VAL A 240 -5.10 5.01 -15.99
CA VAL A 240 -5.74 3.68 -15.96
C VAL A 240 -5.20 2.85 -14.80
N TYR A 241 -3.90 2.89 -14.54
CA TYR A 241 -3.31 2.21 -13.40
C TYR A 241 -3.79 2.79 -12.06
N ALA A 242 -3.79 4.11 -11.91
CA ALA A 242 -4.10 4.79 -10.65
C ALA A 242 -5.60 4.80 -10.30
N LEU A 243 -6.46 4.94 -11.30
CA LEU A 243 -7.91 5.06 -11.13
C LEU A 243 -8.66 3.83 -11.68
N GLY A 244 -8.24 3.30 -12.82
CA GLY A 244 -8.90 2.16 -13.45
C GLY A 244 -8.72 0.86 -12.68
N LEU A 245 -7.50 0.54 -12.20
CA LEU A 245 -7.27 -0.72 -11.50
C LEU A 245 -8.08 -0.84 -10.19
N PRO A 246 -8.12 0.16 -9.30
CA PRO A 246 -9.00 0.07 -8.13
C PRO A 246 -10.48 -0.07 -8.50
N ALA A 247 -10.94 0.67 -9.52
CA ALA A 247 -12.30 0.54 -10.02
C ALA A 247 -12.62 -0.88 -10.51
N LEU A 248 -11.64 -1.57 -11.11
CA LEU A 248 -11.75 -2.96 -11.53
C LEU A 248 -11.51 -3.98 -10.38
N GLY A 249 -11.06 -3.54 -9.21
CA GLY A 249 -10.78 -4.39 -8.04
C GLY A 249 -9.34 -4.90 -7.93
N GLY A 250 -8.39 -4.21 -8.56
CA GLY A 250 -6.97 -4.39 -8.32
C GLY A 250 -6.58 -3.81 -6.97
N ASP A 251 -6.28 -4.68 -6.00
CA ASP A 251 -6.04 -4.27 -4.61
C ASP A 251 -4.57 -3.93 -4.35
N MET A 252 -3.66 -4.65 -5.00
CA MET A 252 -2.23 -4.53 -4.75
C MET A 252 -1.53 -3.53 -5.65
N GLY A 253 -0.64 -2.77 -5.02
CA GLY A 253 0.22 -1.83 -5.71
C GLY A 253 -0.58 -0.80 -6.49
N THR A 254 -1.76 -0.40 -6.03
CA THR A 254 -2.54 0.73 -6.56
C THR A 254 -2.54 1.87 -5.52
N PRO A 255 -2.89 3.12 -5.89
CA PRO A 255 -2.87 4.24 -4.96
C PRO A 255 -4.09 4.24 -4.01
N ASN A 256 -4.42 3.11 -3.40
CA ASN A 256 -5.49 2.97 -2.41
C ASN A 256 -4.97 2.54 -1.03
N MET A 257 -3.66 2.64 -0.78
CA MET A 257 -3.05 2.30 0.51
C MET A 257 -3.63 3.18 1.62
N PHE A 258 -3.97 2.56 2.76
CA PHE A 258 -4.58 3.21 3.94
C PHE A 258 -5.86 3.98 3.64
N SER A 259 -6.54 3.64 2.55
CA SER A 259 -7.76 4.35 2.16
C SER A 259 -9.01 3.77 2.81
N ASN A 260 -8.93 2.68 3.57
CA ASN A 260 -10.13 1.95 4.01
C ASN A 260 -11.05 1.58 2.83
N LEU A 261 -10.53 1.45 1.61
CA LEU A 261 -11.33 1.22 0.42
C LEU A 261 -11.73 -0.26 0.31
N ARG A 262 -13.03 -0.49 0.16
CA ARG A 262 -13.57 -1.82 -0.08
C ARG A 262 -13.34 -2.23 -1.55
N MET A 263 -12.58 -3.29 -1.75
CA MET A 263 -12.19 -3.86 -3.06
C MET A 263 -12.94 -5.15 -3.40
N HIS A 264 -13.83 -5.61 -2.53
CA HIS A 264 -14.78 -6.68 -2.80
C HIS A 264 -15.97 -6.66 -1.85
N GLY A 265 -17.09 -7.22 -2.29
CA GLY A 265 -18.36 -7.21 -1.53
C GLY A 265 -19.17 -5.93 -1.73
N GLY A 266 -18.81 -5.07 -2.67
CA GLY A 266 -19.44 -3.76 -2.88
C GLY A 266 -18.39 -2.65 -2.88
N SER A 267 -18.87 -1.40 -2.89
CA SER A 267 -18.03 -0.21 -2.80
C SER A 267 -18.51 0.66 -1.65
N ASN A 268 -17.56 1.23 -0.89
CA ASN A 268 -17.83 2.23 0.14
C ASN A 268 -17.40 3.64 -0.28
N HIS A 269 -16.91 3.80 -1.51
CA HIS A 269 -16.45 5.06 -2.05
C HIS A 269 -17.62 5.96 -2.47
N LEU A 270 -17.50 7.27 -2.24
CA LEU A 270 -18.64 8.20 -2.37
C LEU A 270 -19.05 8.49 -3.82
N ILE A 271 -18.13 8.28 -4.78
CA ILE A 271 -18.31 8.73 -6.17
C ILE A 271 -18.03 7.60 -7.17
N ALA A 272 -16.82 7.04 -7.16
CA ALA A 272 -16.44 5.96 -8.06
C ALA A 272 -16.77 4.56 -7.50
N PRO A 273 -17.20 3.62 -8.34
CA PRO A 273 -17.32 2.22 -7.96
C PRO A 273 -15.94 1.56 -7.83
N THR A 274 -15.89 0.50 -7.03
CA THR A 274 -14.75 -0.42 -6.92
C THR A 274 -15.13 -1.84 -7.34
N ALA A 275 -14.13 -2.67 -7.64
CA ALA A 275 -14.34 -4.11 -7.87
C ALA A 275 -15.28 -4.49 -9.03
N LEU A 276 -15.46 -3.63 -10.05
CA LEU A 276 -16.41 -3.87 -11.16
C LEU A 276 -16.21 -5.22 -11.86
N LEU A 277 -14.96 -5.63 -12.07
CA LEU A 277 -14.64 -6.91 -12.72
C LEU A 277 -15.08 -8.11 -11.87
N HIS A 278 -14.92 -8.01 -10.55
CA HIS A 278 -15.37 -9.05 -9.61
C HIS A 278 -16.89 -9.13 -9.56
N ARG A 279 -17.58 -7.99 -9.62
CA ARG A 279 -19.05 -7.98 -9.71
C ARG A 279 -19.53 -8.69 -10.97
N TRP A 280 -18.92 -8.37 -12.10
CA TRP A 280 -19.29 -8.96 -13.39
C TRP A 280 -19.04 -10.47 -13.45
N LEU A 281 -17.99 -10.95 -12.79
CA LEU A 281 -17.57 -12.35 -12.82
C LEU A 281 -17.96 -13.14 -11.57
N HIS A 282 -18.70 -12.56 -10.63
CA HIS A 282 -19.06 -13.21 -9.36
C HIS A 282 -19.78 -14.54 -9.56
N ALA A 283 -20.75 -14.56 -10.48
CA ALA A 283 -21.54 -15.76 -10.79
C ALA A 283 -20.85 -16.71 -11.79
N ALA A 284 -19.68 -16.35 -12.32
CA ALA A 284 -18.96 -17.23 -13.22
C ALA A 284 -18.42 -18.46 -12.44
N PRO A 285 -18.39 -19.66 -13.07
CA PRO A 285 -17.77 -20.83 -12.48
C PRO A 285 -16.28 -20.60 -12.21
N ALA A 286 -15.80 -20.99 -11.03
CA ALA A 286 -14.39 -20.87 -10.66
C ALA A 286 -13.46 -21.75 -11.51
N ALA A 287 -14.00 -22.77 -12.18
CA ALA A 287 -13.29 -23.69 -13.06
C ALA A 287 -13.01 -23.12 -14.47
N ASP A 288 -13.60 -21.98 -14.85
CA ASP A 288 -13.53 -21.43 -16.21
C ASP A 288 -12.18 -20.77 -16.55
N GLY A 289 -11.08 -21.52 -16.57
CA GLY A 289 -9.77 -21.11 -17.09
C GLY A 289 -9.32 -19.71 -16.60
N THR A 290 -9.12 -18.78 -17.53
CA THR A 290 -8.70 -17.39 -17.22
C THR A 290 -9.80 -16.56 -16.56
N ARG A 291 -11.09 -16.83 -16.84
CA ARG A 291 -12.22 -16.21 -16.11
C ARG A 291 -12.24 -16.69 -14.66
N GLY A 292 -11.82 -17.94 -14.43
CA GLY A 292 -11.59 -18.55 -13.13
C GLY A 292 -10.75 -17.71 -12.16
N ALA A 293 -9.89 -16.81 -12.67
CA ALA A 293 -9.09 -15.92 -11.85
C ALA A 293 -9.92 -14.84 -11.11
N PHE A 294 -11.05 -14.43 -11.69
CA PHE A 294 -11.95 -13.41 -11.13
C PHE A 294 -13.30 -14.01 -10.71
N ALA A 295 -13.47 -15.32 -10.89
CA ALA A 295 -14.70 -16.07 -10.67
C ALA A 295 -14.68 -16.82 -9.33
N GLY A 296 -15.82 -17.42 -8.96
CA GLY A 296 -15.98 -18.16 -7.70
C GLY A 296 -16.42 -17.30 -6.50
N GLY A 297 -16.57 -16.00 -6.71
CA GLY A 297 -17.19 -15.09 -5.76
C GLY A 297 -16.40 -14.87 -4.46
N LEU A 298 -17.14 -14.68 -3.37
CA LEU A 298 -16.62 -14.35 -2.05
C LEU A 298 -16.84 -15.48 -1.06
N VAL A 299 -15.85 -15.66 -0.20
CA VAL A 299 -15.89 -16.63 0.88
C VAL A 299 -15.57 -15.94 2.19
N ARG A 300 -16.22 -16.39 3.27
CA ARG A 300 -15.86 -16.08 4.65
C ARG A 300 -15.12 -17.28 5.22
N VAL A 301 -13.87 -17.10 5.61
CA VAL A 301 -13.15 -18.11 6.40
C VAL A 301 -13.61 -17.96 7.85
N GLU A 302 -14.06 -19.08 8.40
CA GLU A 302 -14.71 -19.17 9.71
C GLU A 302 -13.75 -19.74 10.76
N ALA A 303 -12.82 -20.61 10.35
CA ALA A 303 -11.79 -21.19 11.21
C ALA A 303 -10.63 -21.74 10.37
N SER A 304 -9.41 -21.69 10.91
CA SER A 304 -8.25 -22.36 10.33
C SER A 304 -7.27 -22.82 11.39
N THR A 305 -6.66 -23.99 11.19
CA THR A 305 -5.48 -24.43 11.95
C THR A 305 -4.18 -24.22 11.17
N LEU A 306 -4.25 -23.66 9.96
CA LEU A 306 -3.09 -23.46 9.10
C LEU A 306 -2.23 -22.34 9.68
N ARG A 307 -1.07 -22.69 10.26
CA ARG A 307 -0.19 -21.77 10.99
C ARG A 307 0.27 -20.64 10.08
N THR A 308 0.66 -20.97 8.86
CA THR A 308 1.14 -19.99 7.88
C THR A 308 0.06 -18.95 7.55
N LEU A 309 -1.18 -19.40 7.33
CA LEU A 309 -2.32 -18.52 7.06
C LEU A 309 -2.69 -17.67 8.28
N ASN A 310 -2.77 -18.28 9.47
CA ASN A 310 -3.09 -17.56 10.71
C ASN A 310 -2.02 -16.54 11.09
N ALA A 311 -0.77 -16.76 10.68
CA ALA A 311 0.31 -15.79 10.87
C ALA A 311 0.17 -14.57 9.93
N MET A 312 -0.42 -14.72 8.74
CA MET A 312 -0.54 -13.63 7.76
C MET A 312 -1.90 -12.94 7.79
N TYR A 313 -2.97 -13.66 8.14
CA TYR A 313 -4.35 -13.20 8.01
C TYR A 313 -5.10 -13.23 9.35
N PRO A 314 -5.89 -12.18 9.67
CA PRO A 314 -6.14 -10.98 8.84
C PRO A 314 -4.99 -9.95 8.85
N GLY A 315 -3.85 -10.27 9.49
CA GLY A 315 -2.67 -9.40 9.51
C GLY A 315 -2.75 -8.32 10.57
N ASP A 316 -3.27 -8.64 11.75
CA ASP A 316 -3.40 -7.67 12.85
C ASP A 316 -2.03 -7.23 13.37
N LEU A 317 -1.70 -5.95 13.17
CA LEU A 317 -0.49 -5.30 13.66
C LEU A 317 -0.76 -4.34 14.82
N SER A 318 -1.94 -4.37 15.41
CA SER A 318 -2.31 -3.48 16.52
C SER A 318 -1.42 -3.67 17.75
N GLY A 319 -0.87 -4.88 17.92
CA GLY A 319 0.10 -5.19 18.97
C GLY A 319 1.44 -4.45 18.82
N SER A 320 1.77 -3.99 17.61
CA SER A 320 2.99 -3.25 17.31
C SER A 320 2.93 -1.78 17.71
N PHE A 321 1.74 -1.26 18.06
CA PHE A 321 1.58 0.11 18.52
C PHE A 321 2.10 0.28 19.95
N SER A 322 2.68 1.46 20.23
CA SER A 322 3.03 1.85 21.58
C SER A 322 1.81 1.84 22.51
N ALA A 323 2.03 1.63 23.81
CA ALA A 323 0.95 1.70 24.80
C ALA A 323 0.27 3.09 24.82
N ARG A 324 1.01 4.15 24.47
CA ARG A 324 0.49 5.52 24.42
C ARG A 324 -0.42 5.72 23.21
N THR A 325 -0.02 5.27 22.03
CA THR A 325 -0.86 5.28 20.82
C THR A 325 -2.15 4.49 21.04
N ARG A 326 -2.07 3.25 21.56
CA ARG A 326 -3.26 2.43 21.82
C ARG A 326 -4.24 3.10 22.78
N ARG A 327 -3.74 3.68 23.87
CA ARG A 327 -4.56 4.42 24.84
C ARG A 327 -5.26 5.61 24.19
N ARG A 328 -4.55 6.42 23.39
CA ARG A 328 -5.14 7.57 22.69
C ARG A 328 -6.22 7.17 21.70
N LEU A 329 -6.00 6.10 20.94
CA LEU A 329 -7.01 5.54 20.04
C LEU A 329 -8.25 5.07 20.81
N GLN A 330 -8.06 4.33 21.91
CA GLN A 330 -9.17 3.90 22.77
C GLN A 330 -9.93 5.08 23.39
N GLN A 331 -9.22 6.12 23.85
CA GLN A 331 -9.83 7.32 24.44
C GLN A 331 -10.79 8.04 23.49
N VAL A 332 -10.49 8.04 22.18
CA VAL A 332 -11.33 8.68 21.16
C VAL A 332 -12.36 7.74 20.54
N GLY A 333 -12.53 6.53 21.10
CA GLY A 333 -13.44 5.52 20.58
C GLY A 333 -13.02 4.95 19.23
N HIS A 334 -11.74 5.06 18.87
CA HIS A 334 -11.20 4.42 17.67
C HIS A 334 -11.09 2.91 17.90
N HIS A 335 -11.45 2.14 16.89
CA HIS A 335 -11.34 0.69 16.92
C HIS A 335 -9.86 0.26 17.10
N PRO A 336 -9.54 -0.67 18.02
CA PRO A 336 -8.15 -1.01 18.31
C PRO A 336 -7.43 -1.75 17.19
N GLY A 337 -8.18 -2.42 16.31
CA GLY A 337 -7.67 -3.24 15.20
C GLY A 337 -7.07 -2.44 14.03
N PHE A 338 -5.89 -2.87 13.59
CA PHE A 338 -5.13 -2.34 12.46
C PHE A 338 -4.57 -3.52 11.65
N PHE A 339 -5.06 -3.70 10.41
CA PHE A 339 -4.87 -4.94 9.66
C PHE A 339 -4.02 -4.71 8.40
N VAL A 340 -2.80 -5.24 8.38
CA VAL A 340 -1.86 -5.10 7.27
C VAL A 340 -1.47 -6.50 6.75
N PRO A 341 -2.40 -7.23 6.14
CA PRO A 341 -2.15 -8.58 5.64
C PRO A 341 -1.10 -8.62 4.54
N MET A 342 -0.90 -7.49 3.85
CA MET A 342 0.06 -7.40 2.76
C MET A 342 1.51 -7.40 3.22
N THR A 343 1.84 -6.81 4.37
CA THR A 343 3.21 -6.81 4.90
C THR A 343 3.70 -8.23 5.13
N GLY A 344 2.89 -9.08 5.78
CA GLY A 344 3.23 -10.49 5.96
C GLY A 344 3.39 -11.23 4.63
N ARG A 345 2.51 -10.96 3.66
CA ARG A 345 2.58 -11.57 2.33
C ARG A 345 3.78 -11.12 1.49
N THR A 346 4.16 -9.85 1.54
CA THR A 346 5.33 -9.34 0.81
C THR A 346 6.62 -9.73 1.50
N ALA A 347 6.66 -9.72 2.83
CA ALA A 347 7.83 -10.13 3.60
C ALA A 347 8.08 -11.64 3.48
N ALA A 348 7.04 -12.48 3.40
CA ALA A 348 7.19 -13.92 3.16
C ALA A 348 7.78 -14.28 1.78
N LEU A 349 7.86 -13.32 0.84
CA LEU A 349 8.58 -13.50 -0.41
C LEU A 349 10.11 -13.29 -0.25
N ASP A 350 10.54 -12.74 0.87
CA ASP A 350 11.95 -12.58 1.24
C ASP A 350 12.41 -13.83 2.01
N PRO A 351 13.51 -14.51 1.63
CA PRO A 351 14.04 -15.69 2.34
C PRO A 351 14.56 -15.42 3.76
N GLY A 352 14.24 -14.27 4.36
CA GLY A 352 14.57 -13.91 5.74
C GLY A 352 13.79 -14.72 6.79
N PRO A 353 14.07 -14.48 8.09
CA PRO A 353 13.33 -15.11 9.17
C PRO A 353 11.83 -14.82 9.01
N PRO A 354 10.96 -15.81 9.29
CA PRO A 354 9.53 -15.62 9.14
C PRO A 354 9.09 -14.41 9.94
N PHE A 355 8.29 -13.54 9.32
CA PHE A 355 7.59 -12.50 10.06
C PHE A 355 6.77 -13.20 11.15
N VAL A 356 7.22 -13.09 12.40
CA VAL A 356 6.50 -13.61 13.56
C VAL A 356 5.56 -12.49 14.00
N PRO A 357 4.25 -12.64 13.81
CA PRO A 357 3.31 -11.64 14.30
C PRO A 357 3.47 -11.54 15.82
N HIS A 358 3.51 -10.31 16.33
CA HIS A 358 3.29 -10.12 17.76
C HIS A 358 1.90 -10.67 18.12
N ALA A 359 1.74 -11.19 19.34
CA ALA A 359 0.46 -11.68 19.82
C ALA A 359 -0.61 -10.61 19.60
N SER A 360 -1.68 -10.95 18.86
CA SER A 360 -2.76 -10.03 18.58
C SER A 360 -3.38 -9.59 19.92
N PRO A 361 -3.61 -8.27 20.13
CA PRO A 361 -4.34 -7.80 21.29
C PRO A 361 -5.81 -8.24 21.30
N LEU A 362 -6.32 -8.80 20.20
CA LEU A 362 -7.64 -9.41 20.10
C LEU A 362 -7.70 -10.83 20.71
N GLY A 363 -6.56 -11.37 21.17
CA GLY A 363 -6.44 -12.68 21.81
C GLY A 363 -6.06 -13.81 20.85
N GLU A 364 -6.11 -15.05 21.35
CA GLU A 364 -5.81 -16.27 20.58
C GLU A 364 -6.97 -16.76 19.71
N ALA A 365 -8.15 -16.14 19.85
CA ALA A 365 -9.33 -16.53 19.08
C ALA A 365 -9.14 -16.22 17.59
N PHE A 366 -9.55 -17.16 16.74
CA PHE A 366 -9.55 -16.95 15.29
C PHE A 366 -10.51 -15.82 14.93
N VAL A 367 -10.01 -14.84 14.16
CA VAL A 367 -10.83 -13.74 13.62
C VAL A 367 -11.36 -14.14 12.25
N PRO A 368 -12.69 -14.31 12.06
CA PRO A 368 -13.24 -14.56 10.75
C PRO A 368 -12.96 -13.41 9.79
N TYR A 369 -12.80 -13.73 8.51
CA TYR A 369 -12.57 -12.72 7.49
C TYR A 369 -13.11 -13.13 6.14
N THR A 370 -13.48 -12.15 5.32
CA THR A 370 -13.86 -12.38 3.92
C THR A 370 -12.67 -12.25 2.99
N LEU A 371 -12.62 -13.09 1.96
CA LEU A 371 -11.66 -13.01 0.87
C LEU A 371 -12.31 -13.44 -0.44
N ARG A 372 -11.63 -13.13 -1.54
CA ARG A 372 -12.00 -13.64 -2.86
C ARG A 372 -11.65 -15.12 -2.98
N ALA A 373 -12.47 -15.88 -3.70
CA ALA A 373 -12.24 -17.30 -3.97
C ALA A 373 -10.86 -17.58 -4.57
N LEU A 374 -10.35 -16.69 -5.45
CA LEU A 374 -9.00 -16.76 -5.99
C LEU A 374 -7.93 -16.87 -4.90
N GLU A 375 -8.01 -16.01 -3.89
CA GLU A 375 -7.03 -15.95 -2.81
C GLU A 375 -7.09 -17.19 -1.93
N LEU A 376 -8.31 -17.70 -1.68
CA LEU A 376 -8.48 -18.95 -0.93
C LEU A 376 -7.84 -20.13 -1.68
N ARG A 377 -8.07 -20.23 -2.99
CA ARG A 377 -7.45 -21.28 -3.83
C ARG A 377 -5.93 -21.20 -3.80
N ARG A 378 -5.38 -19.99 -3.84
CA ARG A 378 -3.93 -19.76 -3.73
C ARG A 378 -3.40 -20.24 -2.38
N LEU A 379 -4.03 -19.82 -1.27
CA LEU A 379 -3.65 -20.23 0.08
C LEU A 379 -3.63 -21.75 0.25
N LEU A 380 -4.67 -22.43 -0.23
CA LEU A 380 -4.75 -23.89 -0.16
C LEU A 380 -3.64 -24.56 -0.97
N ALA A 381 -3.32 -24.04 -2.16
CA ALA A 381 -2.23 -24.56 -2.98
C ALA A 381 -0.85 -24.36 -2.33
N GLU A 382 -0.62 -23.19 -1.71
CA GLU A 382 0.61 -22.90 -0.98
C GLU A 382 0.79 -23.83 0.24
N ALA A 383 -0.25 -24.02 1.04
CA ALA A 383 -0.24 -24.93 2.19
C ALA A 383 0.10 -26.37 1.78
N ARG A 384 -0.55 -26.85 0.71
CA ARG A 384 -0.29 -28.18 0.13
C ARG A 384 1.14 -28.34 -0.36
N ARG A 385 1.70 -27.33 -1.01
CA ARG A 385 3.08 -27.35 -1.49
C ARG A 385 4.08 -27.39 -0.31
N GLY A 386 3.73 -26.74 0.80
CA GLY A 386 4.53 -26.75 2.02
C GLY A 386 4.46 -28.06 2.82
N GLY A 387 3.54 -28.97 2.49
CA GLY A 387 3.33 -30.20 3.25
C GLY A 387 2.84 -29.96 4.69
N GLU A 388 2.23 -28.80 4.96
CA GLU A 388 1.73 -28.45 6.29
C GLU A 388 0.36 -29.12 6.50
N PRO A 389 0.16 -29.95 7.54
CA PRO A 389 -1.16 -30.47 7.86
C PRO A 389 -2.08 -29.34 8.35
N PHE A 390 -3.32 -29.29 7.85
CA PHE A 390 -4.27 -28.24 8.24
C PHE A 390 -5.73 -28.68 8.21
N SER A 391 -6.56 -27.92 8.94
CA SER A 391 -8.00 -27.88 8.79
C SER A 391 -8.45 -26.44 8.53
N LEU A 392 -9.44 -26.27 7.66
CA LEU A 392 -10.03 -24.98 7.28
C LEU A 392 -11.54 -25.12 7.15
N ALA A 393 -12.29 -24.16 7.70
CA ALA A 393 -13.71 -24.03 7.47
C ALA A 393 -14.02 -22.69 6.79
N TYR A 394 -14.84 -22.70 5.74
CA TYR A 394 -15.32 -21.48 5.08
C TYR A 394 -16.76 -21.61 4.60
N SER A 395 -17.40 -20.46 4.43
CA SER A 395 -18.76 -20.32 3.89
C SER A 395 -18.69 -19.49 2.61
N ARG A 396 -19.44 -19.85 1.56
CA ARG A 396 -19.64 -18.96 0.40
C ARG A 396 -20.62 -17.86 0.79
N LEU A 397 -20.43 -16.66 0.24
CA LEU A 397 -21.34 -15.53 0.47
C LEU A 397 -22.30 -15.36 -0.71
N PRO A 398 -23.60 -15.08 -0.46
CA PRO A 398 -24.62 -14.99 -1.50
C PRO A 398 -24.54 -13.64 -2.22
N GLY A 399 -23.93 -13.64 -3.41
CA GLY A 399 -23.84 -12.45 -4.26
C GLY A 399 -22.52 -11.69 -4.14
N ALA A 400 -22.35 -10.72 -5.06
CA ALA A 400 -21.12 -9.95 -5.22
C ALA A 400 -21.03 -8.74 -4.28
N GLU A 401 -22.19 -8.29 -3.79
CA GLU A 401 -22.35 -7.05 -3.05
C GLU A 401 -23.29 -7.20 -1.86
N GLY A 402 -22.98 -6.51 -0.78
CA GLY A 402 -23.81 -6.39 0.42
C GLY A 402 -23.26 -5.30 1.33
N ASP A 403 -24.01 -4.92 2.35
CA ASP A 403 -23.48 -4.06 3.41
C ASP A 403 -22.37 -4.80 4.19
N GLU A 404 -21.79 -4.13 5.19
CA GLU A 404 -20.74 -4.74 6.00
C GLU A 404 -21.33 -5.85 6.90
N ALA A 405 -22.53 -5.66 7.47
CA ALA A 405 -23.20 -6.66 8.31
C ALA A 405 -23.49 -7.98 7.56
N TRP A 406 -23.85 -7.90 6.28
CA TRP A 406 -24.06 -9.03 5.40
C TRP A 406 -22.83 -9.95 5.35
N ARG A 407 -21.61 -9.40 5.43
CA ARG A 407 -20.39 -10.22 5.45
C ARG A 407 -20.32 -11.15 6.66
N ALA A 408 -20.93 -10.77 7.79
CA ALA A 408 -20.91 -11.56 9.03
C ALA A 408 -22.00 -12.63 9.09
N THR A 409 -23.17 -12.37 8.50
CA THR A 409 -24.35 -13.22 8.67
C THR A 409 -24.68 -14.04 7.43
N ALA A 410 -24.44 -13.50 6.24
CA ALA A 410 -24.86 -14.13 5.00
C ALA A 410 -24.08 -15.42 4.73
N ARG A 411 -24.77 -16.39 4.12
CA ARG A 411 -24.23 -17.69 3.69
C ARG A 411 -24.98 -18.15 2.46
N ASP A 412 -24.25 -18.66 1.47
CA ASP A 412 -24.78 -19.34 0.31
C ASP A 412 -24.43 -20.83 0.39
N GLY A 413 -25.41 -21.64 0.77
CA GLY A 413 -25.24 -23.07 0.95
C GLY A 413 -24.52 -23.48 2.25
N PRO A 414 -24.14 -24.76 2.36
CA PRO A 414 -23.58 -25.31 3.59
C PRO A 414 -22.12 -24.88 3.80
N GLN A 415 -21.68 -24.86 5.07
CA GLN A 415 -20.27 -24.64 5.40
C GLN A 415 -19.40 -25.75 4.81
N VAL A 416 -18.30 -25.35 4.18
CA VAL A 416 -17.26 -26.23 3.64
C VAL A 416 -16.17 -26.43 4.69
N ARG A 417 -15.77 -27.68 4.91
CA ARG A 417 -14.67 -28.09 5.78
C ARG A 417 -13.66 -28.88 4.97
N VAL A 418 -12.41 -28.43 5.04
CA VAL A 418 -11.28 -29.02 4.35
C VAL A 418 -10.27 -29.48 5.40
N SER A 419 -9.67 -30.63 5.19
CA SER A 419 -8.47 -31.06 5.90
C SER A 419 -7.46 -31.68 4.95
N ASP A 420 -6.19 -31.42 5.20
CA ASP A 420 -5.04 -31.99 4.50
C ASP A 420 -4.06 -32.50 5.56
N ASP A 421 -3.54 -33.71 5.39
CA ASP A 421 -2.59 -34.32 6.34
C ASP A 421 -1.12 -33.98 6.05
N GLY A 422 -0.85 -33.21 4.99
CA GLY A 422 0.50 -32.82 4.57
C GLY A 422 1.27 -33.90 3.80
N VAL A 423 0.76 -35.13 3.73
CA VAL A 423 1.37 -36.26 3.01
C VAL A 423 0.51 -36.75 1.83
N GLY A 424 -0.59 -36.04 1.54
CA GLY A 424 -1.42 -36.24 0.34
C GLY A 424 -2.85 -36.70 0.64
N GLY A 425 -3.17 -37.03 1.89
CA GLY A 425 -4.53 -37.32 2.33
C GLY A 425 -5.35 -36.03 2.44
N ARG A 426 -6.39 -35.96 1.61
CA ARG A 426 -7.26 -34.78 1.49
C ARG A 426 -8.71 -35.17 1.76
N ASN A 427 -9.36 -34.42 2.64
CA ASN A 427 -10.80 -34.54 2.86
C ASN A 427 -11.46 -33.18 2.64
N CYS A 428 -12.60 -33.18 1.97
CA CYS A 428 -13.43 -32.00 1.77
C CYS A 428 -14.88 -32.40 1.92
N THR A 429 -15.58 -31.72 2.83
CA THR A 429 -17.02 -31.89 3.03
C THR A 429 -17.76 -30.56 3.00
N ALA A 430 -18.97 -30.55 2.45
CA ALA A 430 -19.89 -29.43 2.44
C ALA A 430 -21.21 -29.90 3.09
N GLY A 431 -21.52 -29.40 4.28
CA GLY A 431 -22.71 -29.85 5.03
C GLY A 431 -22.69 -31.34 5.37
N GLY A 432 -21.49 -31.89 5.62
CA GLY A 432 -21.28 -33.30 5.95
C GLY A 432 -21.23 -34.25 4.75
N ARG A 433 -21.46 -33.77 3.52
CA ARG A 433 -21.33 -34.56 2.28
C ARG A 433 -20.00 -34.29 1.61
N PRO A 434 -19.41 -35.24 0.86
CA PRO A 434 -18.22 -34.96 0.06
C PRO A 434 -18.42 -33.74 -0.85
N CYS A 435 -17.42 -32.86 -0.92
CA CYS A 435 -17.46 -31.69 -1.82
C CYS A 435 -17.61 -32.12 -3.28
N ALA A 436 -18.30 -31.29 -4.07
CA ALA A 436 -18.36 -31.44 -5.53
C ALA A 436 -16.99 -31.15 -6.18
N GLU A 437 -16.77 -31.65 -7.40
CA GLU A 437 -15.52 -31.49 -8.15
C GLU A 437 -15.18 -30.03 -8.46
N ASP A 438 -16.19 -29.17 -8.55
CA ASP A 438 -16.07 -27.73 -8.79
C ASP A 438 -15.93 -26.90 -7.50
N GLU A 439 -15.84 -27.56 -6.33
CA GLU A 439 -15.60 -26.86 -5.07
C GLU A 439 -14.21 -26.20 -5.05
N LEU A 440 -14.11 -24.98 -4.51
CA LEU A 440 -12.88 -24.18 -4.50
C LEU A 440 -11.69 -24.94 -3.91
N ALA A 441 -11.96 -25.78 -2.91
CA ALA A 441 -10.95 -26.61 -2.27
C ALA A 441 -10.43 -27.76 -3.14
N ARG A 442 -11.21 -28.23 -4.12
CA ARG A 442 -10.82 -29.28 -5.08
C ARG A 442 -10.19 -28.73 -6.35
N LEU A 443 -10.50 -27.48 -6.71
CA LEU A 443 -9.95 -26.84 -7.90
C LEU A 443 -8.41 -26.75 -7.87
N PRO A 444 -7.78 -26.78 -9.06
CA PRO A 444 -6.34 -26.60 -9.16
C PRO A 444 -5.90 -25.21 -8.70
N GLU A 445 -4.61 -25.07 -8.47
CA GLU A 445 -3.97 -23.80 -8.20
C GLU A 445 -4.33 -22.76 -9.28
N PRO A 446 -4.54 -21.48 -8.91
CA PRO A 446 -4.79 -20.44 -9.91
C PRO A 446 -3.64 -20.31 -10.93
N ALA A 447 -3.95 -19.78 -12.12
CA ALA A 447 -2.93 -19.53 -13.13
C ALA A 447 -1.83 -18.58 -12.59
N TYR A 448 -0.57 -18.82 -12.99
CA TYR A 448 0.61 -18.09 -12.51
C TYR A 448 0.43 -16.56 -12.56
N VAL A 449 -0.13 -16.04 -13.66
CA VAL A 449 -0.36 -14.59 -13.83
C VAL A 449 -1.34 -14.05 -12.78
N ALA A 450 -2.41 -14.77 -12.48
CA ALA A 450 -3.38 -14.38 -11.46
C ALA A 450 -2.73 -14.35 -10.07
N GLN A 451 -1.90 -15.34 -9.75
CA GLN A 451 -1.18 -15.38 -8.47
C GLN A 451 -0.24 -14.18 -8.27
N ARG A 452 0.36 -13.68 -9.36
CA ARG A 452 1.34 -12.58 -9.33
C ARG A 452 0.72 -11.19 -9.40
N LEU A 453 -0.42 -11.05 -10.08
CA LEU A 453 -1.04 -9.73 -10.32
C LEU A 453 -2.24 -9.47 -9.40
N MET A 454 -2.85 -10.51 -8.84
CA MET A 454 -4.10 -10.41 -8.09
C MET A 454 -3.95 -11.00 -6.70
N PHE A 455 -3.59 -10.14 -5.77
CA PHE A 455 -3.67 -10.42 -4.34
C PHE A 455 -4.96 -9.80 -3.80
N SER A 456 -5.61 -10.50 -2.89
CA SER A 456 -6.81 -9.99 -2.22
C SER A 456 -6.51 -9.81 -0.75
N LYS A 457 -6.78 -8.62 -0.21
CA LYS A 457 -6.70 -8.42 1.23
C LYS A 457 -7.86 -9.14 1.91
N PRO A 458 -7.63 -9.91 2.99
CA PRO A 458 -8.72 -10.34 3.85
C PRO A 458 -9.37 -9.12 4.50
N TYR A 459 -10.70 -9.13 4.60
CA TYR A 459 -11.42 -8.15 5.40
C TYR A 459 -11.94 -8.81 6.66
N PRO A 460 -11.38 -8.47 7.83
CA PRO A 460 -11.80 -9.05 9.10
C PRO A 460 -13.27 -8.75 9.38
N ILE A 461 -13.88 -9.64 10.16
CA ILE A 461 -15.21 -9.52 10.71
C ILE A 461 -15.04 -9.61 12.22
N LEU A 462 -15.27 -8.49 12.89
CA LEU A 462 -15.16 -8.39 14.33
C LEU A 462 -16.55 -8.24 14.94
N GLU A 463 -16.77 -8.94 16.04
CA GLU A 463 -18.02 -8.83 16.79
C GLU A 463 -18.24 -7.39 17.28
N GLY A 464 -19.45 -6.87 17.10
CA GLY A 464 -19.79 -5.47 17.41
C GLY A 464 -19.30 -4.43 16.38
N TRP A 465 -18.50 -4.85 15.39
CA TRP A 465 -17.95 -3.96 14.34
C TRP A 465 -18.15 -4.51 12.93
N SER A 466 -19.00 -5.53 12.78
CA SER A 466 -19.29 -6.14 11.48
C SER A 466 -19.91 -5.16 10.49
N GLU A 467 -20.47 -4.04 10.95
CA GLU A 467 -21.04 -2.98 10.12
C GLU A 467 -20.00 -2.00 9.57
N HIS A 468 -18.72 -2.17 9.90
CA HIS A 468 -17.69 -1.19 9.58
C HIS A 468 -16.50 -1.80 8.84
N PHE A 469 -15.93 -1.01 7.93
CA PHE A 469 -14.71 -1.35 7.22
C PHE A 469 -13.50 -0.73 7.94
N LEU A 470 -12.73 -1.57 8.61
CA LEU A 470 -11.65 -1.16 9.51
C LEU A 470 -10.40 -0.70 8.77
N CYS A 471 -9.53 0.03 9.47
CA CYS A 471 -8.25 0.44 8.93
C CYS A 471 -7.44 -0.80 8.52
N SER A 472 -7.19 -0.86 7.22
CA SER A 472 -6.45 -1.92 6.59
C SER A 472 -5.56 -1.37 5.48
N GLU A 473 -4.41 -1.99 5.30
CA GLU A 473 -3.45 -1.67 4.25
C GLU A 473 -3.39 -2.71 3.15
#